data_AF-A0A5C5FWP5-F1
#
_entry.id   AF-A0A5C5FWP5-F1
#
_cell.length_a   1.000
_cell.length_b   1.000
_cell.length_c   1.000
_cell.angle_alpha   90.00
_cell.angle_beta   90.00
_cell.angle_gamma   90.00
#
_symmetry.space_group_name_H-M   'P 1'
#
loop_
_entity.id
_entity.type
_entity.pdbx_description
1 polymer ?
#
loop_
_entity_poly.entity_id
_entity_poly.type
_entity_poly.pdbx_seq_one_letter_code
_entity_poly.pdbx_strand_id
1 'polypeptide(L)'
;MSAPVEKAAFEPATADELAAFRALSERQKMVQGLAYLALEDKELTKDRLEARTLCQKYNAHPFTPWRDDLEIGDFYGPDSRLQHLADLFRIPLADVRKIGIEPPLYVDYGYNCEFKGDFYANFGCVFLDCAKISFGKGVLLGPGVHVYCATHSVHLDERIAGYERAYPVEIGDNTWIGGGVKIIGPAKIGANCTIAAGSVVKGDFPDNVVIGGMPARILKYLEEPQGPIDPTDRRLLVPLPGAKSAAKNDRVGKEH
;
A
#
# COMPACT_ATOMS: atom_id res chain seq x y z
N MET A 1 28.22 -25.06 -7.96
CA MET A 1 27.37 -25.99 -8.74
C MET A 1 26.04 -26.07 -8.02
N SER A 2 24.99 -25.42 -8.54
CA SER A 2 23.65 -25.54 -7.96
C SER A 2 23.05 -26.88 -8.38
N ALA A 3 22.54 -27.65 -7.41
CA ALA A 3 21.81 -28.88 -7.67
C ALA A 3 20.67 -28.64 -8.69
N PRO A 4 20.30 -29.65 -9.51
CA PRO A 4 19.12 -29.54 -10.35
C PRO A 4 17.91 -29.31 -9.44
N VAL A 5 17.19 -28.21 -9.63
CA VAL A 5 15.88 -28.02 -9.01
C VAL A 5 15.01 -29.13 -9.57
N GLU A 6 14.67 -30.12 -8.73
CA GLU A 6 13.64 -31.10 -9.05
C GLU A 6 12.40 -30.31 -9.50
N LYS A 7 11.99 -30.50 -10.76
CA LYS A 7 10.70 -30.02 -11.21
C LYS A 7 9.68 -30.77 -10.37
N ALA A 8 9.14 -30.14 -9.32
CA ALA A 8 7.91 -30.61 -8.72
C ALA A 8 6.87 -30.61 -9.85
N ALA A 9 6.63 -31.79 -10.44
CA ALA A 9 5.60 -31.96 -11.43
C ALA A 9 4.27 -31.87 -10.67
N PHE A 10 3.45 -30.87 -10.99
CA PHE A 10 2.10 -30.81 -10.45
C PHE A 10 1.35 -32.07 -10.91
N GLU A 11 0.74 -32.79 -9.97
CA GLU A 11 -0.11 -33.94 -10.30
C GLU A 11 -1.31 -33.49 -11.14
N PRO A 12 -1.84 -34.35 -12.03
CA PRO A 12 -3.06 -34.03 -12.77
C PRO A 12 -4.22 -33.78 -11.82
N ALA A 13 -4.96 -32.69 -12.05
CA ALA A 13 -6.19 -32.41 -11.32
C ALA A 13 -7.25 -33.49 -11.62
N THR A 14 -8.02 -33.86 -10.59
CA THR A 14 -9.19 -34.72 -10.69
C THR A 14 -10.33 -34.03 -11.47
N ALA A 15 -11.31 -34.83 -11.92
CA ALA A 15 -12.48 -34.29 -12.62
C ALA A 15 -13.29 -33.31 -11.75
N ASP A 16 -13.41 -33.59 -10.45
CA ASP A 16 -14.14 -32.74 -9.51
C ASP A 16 -13.41 -31.43 -9.23
N GLU A 17 -12.08 -31.44 -9.09
CA GLU A 17 -11.27 -30.22 -8.96
C GLU A 17 -11.39 -29.33 -10.20
N LEU A 18 -11.34 -29.91 -11.40
CA LEU A 18 -11.52 -29.18 -12.65
C LEU A 18 -12.93 -28.60 -12.79
N ALA A 19 -13.96 -29.35 -12.39
CA ALA A 19 -15.34 -28.87 -12.39
C ALA A 19 -15.52 -27.71 -11.41
N ALA A 20 -14.99 -27.82 -10.19
CA ALA A 20 -15.01 -26.76 -9.18
C ALA A 20 -14.29 -25.50 -9.67
N PHE A 21 -13.08 -25.65 -10.23
CA PHE A 21 -12.31 -24.53 -10.78
C PHE A 21 -13.06 -23.82 -11.93
N ARG A 22 -13.68 -24.57 -12.84
CA ARG A 22 -14.42 -24.01 -13.99
C ARG A 22 -15.73 -23.34 -13.59
N ALA A 23 -16.31 -23.72 -12.45
CA ALA A 23 -17.52 -23.10 -11.93
C ALA A 23 -17.27 -21.70 -11.33
N LEU A 24 -16.02 -21.39 -10.96
CA LEU A 24 -15.65 -20.07 -10.45
C LEU A 24 -15.55 -19.03 -11.58
N SER A 25 -16.03 -17.82 -11.34
CA SER A 25 -15.71 -16.66 -12.17
C SER A 25 -14.24 -16.28 -12.05
N GLU A 26 -13.70 -15.52 -13.01
CA GLU A 26 -12.31 -15.05 -12.94
C GLU A 26 -12.06 -14.17 -11.71
N ARG A 27 -13.05 -13.37 -11.29
CA ARG A 27 -13.00 -12.64 -10.02
C ARG A 27 -12.82 -13.57 -8.82
N GLN A 28 -13.60 -14.65 -8.75
CA GLN A 28 -13.51 -15.61 -7.65
C GLN A 28 -12.16 -16.32 -7.63
N LYS A 29 -11.62 -16.67 -8.79
CA LYS A 29 -10.25 -17.24 -8.91
C LYS A 29 -9.21 -16.24 -8.43
N MET A 30 -9.29 -15.00 -8.90
CA MET A 30 -8.38 -13.91 -8.54
C MET A 30 -8.29 -13.71 -7.03
N VAL A 31 -9.42 -13.54 -6.34
CA VAL A 31 -9.41 -13.29 -4.88
C VAL A 31 -9.00 -14.50 -4.04
N GLN A 32 -9.04 -15.71 -4.61
CA GLN A 32 -8.58 -16.95 -3.98
C GLN A 32 -7.10 -17.25 -4.26
N GLY A 33 -6.41 -16.44 -5.08
CA GLY A 33 -5.01 -16.68 -5.50
C GLY A 33 -4.86 -17.82 -6.51
N LEU A 34 -5.95 -18.26 -7.11
CA LEU A 34 -5.96 -19.21 -8.23
C LEU A 34 -5.55 -18.49 -9.52
N ALA A 35 -5.11 -19.26 -10.52
CA ALA A 35 -4.82 -18.73 -11.85
C ALA A 35 -6.10 -18.15 -12.47
N TYR A 36 -6.02 -16.92 -12.99
CA TYR A 36 -7.15 -16.23 -13.63
C TYR A 36 -6.70 -15.43 -14.86
N LEU A 37 -7.63 -15.19 -15.79
CA LEU A 37 -7.43 -14.47 -17.04
C LEU A 37 -8.06 -13.08 -16.95
N ALA A 38 -7.25 -12.17 -16.43
CA ALA A 38 -7.61 -10.79 -16.10
C ALA A 38 -8.32 -10.02 -17.23
N LEU A 39 -7.76 -10.07 -18.44
CA LEU A 39 -8.24 -9.30 -19.60
C LEU A 39 -9.29 -10.03 -20.45
N GLU A 40 -9.46 -11.34 -20.25
CA GLU A 40 -10.50 -12.11 -20.94
C GLU A 40 -11.86 -11.99 -20.22
N ASP A 41 -11.84 -11.67 -18.93
CA ASP A 41 -13.05 -11.40 -18.16
C ASP A 41 -13.56 -9.97 -18.37
N LYS A 42 -14.80 -9.86 -18.85
CA LYS A 42 -15.45 -8.57 -19.14
C LYS A 42 -15.73 -7.76 -17.87
N GLU A 43 -16.02 -8.41 -16.76
CA GLU A 43 -16.33 -7.75 -15.48
C GLU A 43 -15.06 -7.13 -14.90
N LEU A 44 -13.97 -7.89 -14.82
CA LEU A 44 -12.68 -7.40 -14.34
C LEU A 44 -12.11 -6.31 -15.24
N THR A 45 -12.28 -6.43 -16.56
CA THR A 45 -11.85 -5.39 -17.51
C THR A 45 -12.66 -4.10 -17.33
N LYS A 46 -13.99 -4.20 -17.18
CA LYS A 46 -14.85 -3.05 -16.92
C LYS A 46 -14.46 -2.34 -15.63
N ASP A 47 -14.28 -3.09 -14.55
CA ASP A 47 -13.92 -2.54 -13.24
C ASP A 47 -12.58 -1.79 -13.27
N ARG A 48 -11.57 -2.34 -13.97
CA ARG A 48 -10.29 -1.65 -14.16
C ARG A 48 -10.43 -0.31 -14.89
N LEU A 49 -11.27 -0.26 -15.92
CA LEU A 49 -11.52 0.98 -16.66
C LEU A 49 -12.26 2.01 -15.79
N GLU A 50 -13.18 1.57 -14.96
CA GLU A 50 -13.86 2.41 -13.97
C GLU A 50 -12.86 2.97 -12.94
N ALA A 51 -12.03 2.12 -12.34
CA ALA A 51 -11.00 2.51 -11.38
C ALA A 51 -10.01 3.52 -11.98
N ARG A 52 -9.54 3.30 -13.21
CA ARG A 52 -8.67 4.23 -13.95
C ARG A 52 -9.33 5.57 -14.20
N THR A 53 -10.63 5.57 -14.55
CA THR A 53 -11.40 6.80 -14.75
C THR A 53 -11.51 7.61 -13.46
N LEU A 54 -11.80 6.95 -12.34
CA LEU A 54 -11.87 7.59 -11.02
C LEU A 54 -10.50 8.11 -10.56
N CYS A 55 -9.43 7.33 -10.75
CA CYS A 55 -8.06 7.79 -10.49
C CYS A 55 -7.72 9.03 -11.32
N GLN A 56 -8.06 9.05 -12.61
CA GLN A 56 -7.82 10.21 -13.46
C GLN A 56 -8.54 11.45 -12.94
N LYS A 57 -9.82 11.33 -12.60
CA LYS A 57 -10.62 12.43 -12.03
C LYS A 57 -10.03 12.94 -10.71
N TYR A 58 -9.64 12.02 -9.82
CA TYR A 58 -9.03 12.36 -8.54
C TYR A 58 -7.66 13.06 -8.70
N ASN A 59 -6.80 12.49 -9.55
CA ASN A 59 -5.43 12.96 -9.77
C ASN A 59 -5.38 14.33 -10.47
N ALA A 60 -6.36 14.61 -11.35
CA ALA A 60 -6.46 15.89 -12.06
C ALA A 60 -7.24 16.96 -11.29
N HIS A 61 -7.85 16.62 -10.14
CA HIS A 61 -8.63 17.59 -9.37
C HIS A 61 -7.69 18.65 -8.78
N PRO A 62 -7.99 19.95 -8.93
CA PRO A 62 -7.18 21.02 -8.36
C PRO A 62 -7.15 20.94 -6.82
N PHE A 63 -6.03 21.36 -6.24
CA PHE A 63 -5.89 21.50 -4.79
C PHE A 63 -6.67 22.70 -4.24
N THR A 64 -7.08 22.61 -2.98
CA THR A 64 -7.72 23.71 -2.26
C THR A 64 -6.75 24.91 -2.19
N PRO A 65 -7.14 26.11 -2.65
CA PRO A 65 -6.31 27.30 -2.47
C PRO A 65 -6.20 27.66 -0.99
N TRP A 66 -5.08 28.26 -0.59
CA TRP A 66 -4.90 28.74 0.78
C TRP A 66 -5.95 29.79 1.14
N ARG A 67 -6.48 29.69 2.37
CA ARG A 67 -7.35 30.66 3.03
C ARG A 67 -7.03 30.64 4.53
N ASP A 68 -7.08 31.80 5.19
CA ASP A 68 -6.69 31.89 6.61
C ASP A 68 -7.64 31.15 7.55
N ASP A 69 -8.85 30.87 7.09
CA ASP A 69 -9.89 30.11 7.78
C ASP A 69 -9.97 28.64 7.32
N LEU A 70 -8.91 28.10 6.71
CA LEU A 70 -8.85 26.72 6.24
C LEU A 70 -8.89 25.76 7.44
N GLU A 71 -9.89 24.88 7.46
CA GLU A 71 -9.90 23.75 8.39
C GLU A 71 -9.02 22.62 7.83
N ILE A 72 -8.30 21.90 8.71
CA ILE A 72 -7.41 20.79 8.30
C ILE A 72 -8.19 19.73 7.49
N GLY A 73 -9.47 19.52 7.77
CA GLY A 73 -10.33 18.60 7.02
C GLY A 73 -10.52 18.99 5.55
N ASP A 74 -10.40 20.28 5.21
CA ASP A 74 -10.54 20.80 3.85
C ASP A 74 -9.21 20.80 3.07
N PHE A 75 -8.10 20.51 3.74
CA PHE A 75 -6.77 20.48 3.14
C PHE A 75 -6.71 19.50 1.96
N TYR A 76 -7.35 18.34 2.09
CA TYR A 76 -7.38 17.30 1.06
C TYR A 76 -8.41 17.55 -0.06
N GLY A 77 -9.04 18.71 -0.09
CA GLY A 77 -9.99 19.07 -1.12
C GLY A 77 -11.45 18.96 -0.69
N PRO A 78 -12.36 19.54 -1.50
CA PRO A 78 -13.78 19.48 -1.25
C PRO A 78 -14.35 18.06 -1.42
N ASP A 79 -15.58 17.84 -0.96
CA ASP A 79 -16.32 16.59 -1.08
C ASP A 79 -16.38 16.07 -2.53
N SER A 80 -16.45 16.97 -3.52
CA SER A 80 -16.42 16.58 -4.94
C SER A 80 -15.14 15.84 -5.33
N ARG A 81 -14.00 16.19 -4.73
CA ARG A 81 -12.73 15.49 -4.90
C ARG A 81 -12.73 14.16 -4.16
N LEU A 82 -13.13 14.19 -2.89
CA LEU A 82 -13.13 13.01 -2.02
C LEU A 82 -14.15 11.95 -2.47
N GLN A 83 -15.23 12.35 -3.13
CA GLN A 83 -16.22 11.44 -3.71
C GLN A 83 -15.59 10.48 -4.72
N HIS A 84 -14.59 10.93 -5.50
CA HIS A 84 -13.88 10.03 -6.42
C HIS A 84 -13.14 8.91 -5.70
N LEU A 85 -12.58 9.17 -4.50
CA LEU A 85 -12.00 8.11 -3.66
C LEU A 85 -13.08 7.25 -3.00
N ALA A 86 -14.19 7.85 -2.56
CA ALA A 86 -15.32 7.12 -1.99
C ALA A 86 -15.86 6.08 -2.97
N ASP A 87 -16.06 6.49 -4.22
CA ASP A 87 -16.50 5.62 -5.31
C ASP A 87 -15.44 4.56 -5.65
N LEU A 88 -14.16 4.97 -5.71
CA LEU A 88 -13.04 4.08 -6.05
C LEU A 88 -12.85 2.96 -5.03
N PHE A 89 -12.86 3.29 -3.74
CA PHE A 89 -12.70 2.33 -2.65
C PHE A 89 -14.02 1.71 -2.20
N ARG A 90 -15.16 2.17 -2.72
CA ARG A 90 -16.51 1.76 -2.33
C ARG A 90 -16.77 1.89 -0.83
N ILE A 91 -16.37 3.01 -0.25
CA ILE A 91 -16.59 3.34 1.16
C ILE A 91 -17.38 4.65 1.30
N PRO A 92 -18.09 4.87 2.42
CA PRO A 92 -18.82 6.12 2.63
C PRO A 92 -17.88 7.33 2.60
N LEU A 93 -18.36 8.45 2.03
CA LEU A 93 -17.61 9.71 1.99
C LEU A 93 -17.13 10.16 3.39
N ALA A 94 -17.94 9.91 4.42
CA ALA A 94 -17.58 10.21 5.81
C ALA A 94 -16.33 9.46 6.29
N ASP A 95 -16.10 8.24 5.80
CA ASP A 95 -14.91 7.45 6.15
C ASP A 95 -13.69 7.84 5.31
N VAL A 96 -13.90 8.26 4.05
CA VAL A 96 -12.81 8.80 3.20
C VAL A 96 -12.13 10.01 3.84
N ARG A 97 -12.84 10.82 4.62
CA ARG A 97 -12.25 11.99 5.31
C ARG A 97 -11.13 11.64 6.29
N LYS A 98 -11.01 10.37 6.70
CA LYS A 98 -9.93 9.86 7.55
C LYS A 98 -8.70 9.41 6.73
N ILE A 99 -8.78 9.50 5.40
CA ILE A 99 -7.80 8.98 4.45
C ILE A 99 -7.21 10.16 3.67
N GLY A 100 -5.98 10.53 3.99
CA GLY A 100 -5.20 11.51 3.23
C GLY A 100 -4.39 10.83 2.15
N ILE A 101 -4.64 11.12 0.87
CA ILE A 101 -3.85 10.61 -0.25
C ILE A 101 -3.37 11.77 -1.11
N GLU A 102 -2.07 11.86 -1.29
CA GLU A 102 -1.47 12.81 -2.20
C GLU A 102 -1.49 12.27 -3.64
N PRO A 103 -2.05 13.02 -4.61
CA PRO A 103 -2.07 12.60 -6.00
C PRO A 103 -0.67 12.70 -6.64
N PRO A 104 -0.31 11.85 -7.61
CA PRO A 104 -1.18 10.84 -8.21
C PRO A 104 -1.24 9.55 -7.39
N LEU A 105 -2.43 8.96 -7.35
CA LEU A 105 -2.69 7.59 -6.92
C LEU A 105 -2.98 6.73 -8.15
N TYR A 106 -2.46 5.51 -8.18
CA TYR A 106 -2.85 4.49 -9.17
C TYR A 106 -3.27 3.20 -8.48
N VAL A 107 -4.38 2.63 -8.93
CA VAL A 107 -4.88 1.32 -8.46
C VAL A 107 -5.34 0.44 -9.62
N ASP A 108 -5.49 -0.86 -9.39
CA ASP A 108 -6.09 -1.77 -10.36
C ASP A 108 -7.63 -1.68 -10.31
N TYR A 109 -8.21 -1.80 -9.11
CA TYR A 109 -9.65 -1.88 -8.88
C TYR A 109 -10.16 -0.88 -7.85
N GLY A 110 -9.35 -0.56 -6.85
CA GLY A 110 -9.69 0.31 -5.73
C GLY A 110 -10.42 -0.43 -4.60
N TYR A 111 -11.55 -1.09 -4.91
CA TYR A 111 -12.43 -1.69 -3.89
C TYR A 111 -11.84 -2.87 -3.11
N ASN A 112 -10.64 -3.35 -3.45
CA ASN A 112 -9.93 -4.37 -2.66
C ASN A 112 -8.98 -3.75 -1.61
N CYS A 113 -8.89 -2.42 -1.55
CA CYS A 113 -8.21 -1.70 -0.48
C CYS A 113 -9.15 -1.50 0.71
N GLU A 114 -8.78 -2.05 1.86
CA GLU A 114 -9.48 -1.87 3.13
C GLU A 114 -8.68 -0.95 4.04
N PHE A 115 -9.36 0.05 4.60
CA PHE A 115 -8.80 1.02 5.55
C PHE A 115 -9.51 0.88 6.90
N LYS A 116 -8.78 0.53 7.96
CA LYS A 116 -9.36 0.31 9.30
C LYS A 116 -9.43 1.57 10.17
N GLY A 117 -8.98 2.71 9.66
CA GLY A 117 -8.98 3.98 10.39
C GLY A 117 -8.21 5.05 9.64
N ASP A 118 -7.56 5.94 10.41
CA ASP A 118 -6.77 7.02 9.85
C ASP A 118 -5.65 6.48 8.95
N PHE A 119 -5.48 7.06 7.77
CA PHE A 119 -4.49 6.61 6.79
C PHE A 119 -3.89 7.80 6.07
N TYR A 120 -2.59 7.73 5.78
CA TYR A 120 -1.92 8.71 4.95
C TYR A 120 -1.05 8.02 3.89
N ALA A 121 -1.16 8.47 2.65
CA ALA A 121 -0.22 8.14 1.58
C ALA A 121 0.28 9.38 0.87
N ASN A 122 1.59 9.50 0.81
CA ASN A 122 2.27 10.61 0.14
C ASN A 122 2.35 10.37 -1.39
N PHE A 123 2.92 11.34 -2.12
CA PHE A 123 2.85 11.45 -3.57
C PHE A 123 3.27 10.17 -4.31
N GLY A 124 2.51 9.81 -5.35
CA GLY A 124 2.91 8.78 -6.31
C GLY A 124 2.80 7.34 -5.81
N CYS A 125 1.94 7.06 -4.83
CA CYS A 125 1.70 5.70 -4.38
C CYS A 125 0.92 4.87 -5.43
N VAL A 126 1.17 3.56 -5.45
CA VAL A 126 0.54 2.60 -6.38
C VAL A 126 0.05 1.38 -5.61
N PHE A 127 -1.23 1.02 -5.74
CA PHE A 127 -1.82 -0.18 -5.12
C PHE A 127 -2.38 -1.11 -6.19
N LEU A 128 -1.62 -2.15 -6.57
CA LEU A 128 -2.09 -3.20 -7.48
C LEU A 128 -2.94 -4.19 -6.69
N ASP A 129 -4.20 -3.83 -6.45
CA ASP A 129 -5.14 -4.46 -5.52
C ASP A 129 -5.97 -5.57 -6.19
N CYS A 130 -5.36 -6.45 -6.99
CA CYS A 130 -6.03 -7.65 -7.50
C CYS A 130 -6.34 -8.69 -6.40
N ALA A 131 -5.70 -8.59 -5.23
CA ALA A 131 -6.15 -9.23 -4.00
C ALA A 131 -6.30 -8.17 -2.90
N LYS A 132 -6.84 -8.58 -1.75
CA LYS A 132 -7.07 -7.66 -0.63
C LYS A 132 -5.76 -7.00 -0.16
N ILE A 133 -5.79 -5.67 -0.04
CA ILE A 133 -4.79 -4.90 0.69
C ILE A 133 -5.48 -4.35 1.94
N SER A 134 -5.00 -4.72 3.11
CA SER A 134 -5.55 -4.26 4.40
C SER A 134 -4.57 -3.32 5.06
N PHE A 135 -5.00 -2.08 5.29
CA PHE A 135 -4.28 -1.07 6.06
C PHE A 135 -4.92 -0.93 7.44
N GLY A 136 -4.11 -1.12 8.49
CA GLY A 136 -4.46 -0.84 9.87
C GLY A 136 -4.74 0.65 10.11
N LYS A 137 -5.04 1.00 11.36
CA LYS A 137 -5.24 2.38 11.79
C LYS A 137 -3.90 3.10 11.92
N GLY A 138 -3.83 4.37 11.50
CA GLY A 138 -2.65 5.22 11.66
C GLY A 138 -1.48 4.83 10.76
N VAL A 139 -1.74 4.14 9.65
CA VAL A 139 -0.70 3.73 8.70
C VAL A 139 -0.27 4.94 7.86
N LEU A 140 1.04 5.14 7.74
CA LEU A 140 1.65 6.27 7.03
C LEU A 140 2.58 5.77 5.93
N LEU A 141 2.30 6.15 4.68
CA LEU A 141 3.14 5.82 3.52
C LEU A 141 3.89 7.08 3.07
N GLY A 142 5.21 6.95 2.93
CA GLY A 142 6.05 7.91 2.23
C GLY A 142 5.77 7.93 0.72
N PRO A 143 6.45 8.82 -0.03
CA PRO A 143 6.17 8.98 -1.45
C PRO A 143 6.66 7.79 -2.25
N GLY A 144 5.95 7.43 -3.33
CA GLY A 144 6.34 6.33 -4.22
C GLY A 144 6.32 4.96 -3.57
N VAL A 145 5.52 4.78 -2.50
CA VAL A 145 5.30 3.46 -1.92
C VAL A 145 4.37 2.67 -2.82
N HIS A 146 4.79 1.47 -3.20
CA HIS A 146 4.02 0.60 -4.07
C HIS A 146 3.66 -0.71 -3.36
N VAL A 147 2.39 -1.09 -3.41
CA VAL A 147 1.88 -2.35 -2.86
C VAL A 147 1.40 -3.22 -4.01
N TYR A 148 1.98 -4.41 -4.13
CA TYR A 148 1.78 -5.31 -5.26
C TYR A 148 1.18 -6.64 -4.81
N CYS A 149 -0.13 -6.82 -5.02
CA CYS A 149 -0.76 -8.14 -4.88
C CYS A 149 -0.56 -9.00 -6.14
N ALA A 150 -0.39 -8.37 -7.31
CA ALA A 150 -0.26 -9.05 -8.59
C ALA A 150 1.08 -9.77 -8.73
N THR A 151 1.06 -10.96 -9.31
CA THR A 151 2.26 -11.67 -9.78
C THR A 151 1.95 -12.52 -11.00
N HIS A 152 2.99 -12.85 -11.76
CA HIS A 152 2.95 -13.90 -12.77
C HIS A 152 3.81 -15.08 -12.32
N SER A 153 3.44 -16.26 -12.80
CA SER A 153 4.20 -17.49 -12.55
C SER A 153 5.61 -17.41 -13.11
N VAL A 154 6.55 -18.06 -12.42
CA VAL A 154 7.89 -18.35 -12.95
C VAL A 154 7.86 -19.56 -13.88
N HIS A 155 6.79 -20.36 -13.85
CA HIS A 155 6.52 -21.39 -14.85
C HIS A 155 6.02 -20.72 -16.13
N LEU A 156 6.85 -20.80 -17.17
CA LEU A 156 6.70 -20.02 -18.38
C LEU A 156 5.35 -20.28 -19.09
N ASP A 157 4.91 -21.53 -19.13
CA ASP A 157 3.69 -21.94 -19.84
C ASP A 157 2.44 -21.26 -19.26
N GLU A 158 2.35 -21.15 -17.93
CA GLU A 158 1.25 -20.46 -17.25
C GLU A 158 1.23 -18.97 -17.60
N ARG A 159 2.41 -18.31 -17.62
CA ARG A 159 2.53 -16.91 -17.99
C ARG A 159 2.25 -16.65 -19.48
N ILE A 160 2.71 -17.53 -20.37
CA ILE A 160 2.46 -17.42 -21.82
C ILE A 160 0.97 -17.58 -22.12
N ALA A 161 0.28 -18.45 -21.38
CA ALA A 161 -1.17 -18.61 -21.47
C ALA A 161 -1.95 -17.40 -20.95
N GLY A 162 -1.28 -16.37 -20.42
CA GLY A 162 -1.92 -15.12 -19.96
C GLY A 162 -2.41 -15.16 -18.51
N TYR A 163 -2.18 -16.24 -17.77
CA TYR A 163 -2.64 -16.34 -16.39
C TYR A 163 -1.88 -15.38 -15.46
N GLU A 164 -2.66 -14.75 -14.59
CA GLU A 164 -2.22 -13.95 -13.45
C GLU A 164 -2.50 -14.71 -12.14
N ARG A 165 -1.82 -14.28 -11.08
CA ARG A 165 -2.12 -14.66 -9.69
C ARG A 165 -2.07 -13.43 -8.80
N ALA A 166 -2.88 -13.45 -7.74
CA ALA A 166 -2.96 -12.35 -6.81
C ALA A 166 -2.87 -12.87 -5.36
N TYR A 167 -2.08 -12.20 -4.52
CA TYR A 167 -1.89 -12.57 -3.13
C TYR A 167 -2.03 -11.35 -2.20
N PRO A 168 -2.69 -11.51 -1.04
CA PRO A 168 -3.04 -10.38 -0.20
C PRO A 168 -1.83 -9.74 0.49
N VAL A 169 -2.00 -8.48 0.90
CA VAL A 169 -1.07 -7.75 1.76
C VAL A 169 -1.82 -7.22 2.98
N GLU A 170 -1.27 -7.47 4.17
CA GLU A 170 -1.77 -6.93 5.44
C GLU A 170 -0.71 -6.04 6.08
N ILE A 171 -1.08 -4.83 6.48
CA ILE A 171 -0.23 -3.87 7.18
C ILE A 171 -0.90 -3.49 8.49
N GLY A 172 -0.22 -3.76 9.61
CA GLY A 172 -0.71 -3.50 10.95
C GLY A 172 -0.72 -2.02 11.33
N ASP A 173 -1.43 -1.72 12.42
CA ASP A 173 -1.64 -0.36 12.94
C ASP A 173 -0.33 0.40 13.18
N ASN A 174 -0.37 1.72 13.08
CA ASN A 174 0.74 2.66 13.35
C ASN A 174 2.03 2.34 12.59
N THR A 175 1.94 1.64 11.46
CA THR A 175 3.10 1.30 10.64
C THR A 175 3.48 2.47 9.75
N TRP A 176 4.75 2.88 9.81
CA TRP A 176 5.33 3.88 8.92
C TRP A 176 6.16 3.21 7.83
N ILE A 177 5.86 3.54 6.58
CA ILE A 177 6.50 2.99 5.40
C ILE A 177 7.29 4.10 4.71
N GLY A 178 8.61 3.99 4.70
CA GLY A 178 9.49 4.96 4.06
C GLY A 178 9.25 5.08 2.55
N GLY A 179 9.65 6.22 1.97
CA GLY A 179 9.46 6.48 0.54
C GLY A 179 10.12 5.44 -0.37
N GLY A 180 9.49 5.14 -1.50
CA GLY A 180 10.02 4.24 -2.52
C GLY A 180 10.02 2.76 -2.14
N VAL A 181 9.36 2.35 -1.05
CA VAL A 181 9.23 0.95 -0.64
C VAL A 181 8.32 0.17 -1.58
N LYS A 182 8.64 -1.10 -1.82
CA LYS A 182 7.79 -2.06 -2.55
C LYS A 182 7.38 -3.17 -1.58
N ILE A 183 6.08 -3.40 -1.42
CA ILE A 183 5.54 -4.52 -0.64
C ILE A 183 4.92 -5.51 -1.62
N ILE A 184 5.37 -6.76 -1.58
CA ILE A 184 5.00 -7.80 -2.55
C ILE A 184 4.26 -8.92 -1.84
N GLY A 185 3.01 -9.17 -2.25
CA GLY A 185 2.17 -10.24 -1.72
C GLY A 185 2.71 -11.65 -2.03
N PRO A 186 2.41 -12.65 -1.19
CA PRO A 186 1.76 -12.53 0.12
C PRO A 186 2.70 -11.90 1.16
N ALA A 187 2.17 -10.97 1.96
CA ALA A 187 2.92 -10.35 3.05
C ALA A 187 2.01 -9.89 4.18
N LYS A 188 2.42 -10.16 5.42
CA LYS A 188 1.82 -9.62 6.63
C LYS A 188 2.85 -8.84 7.46
N ILE A 189 2.66 -7.53 7.55
CA ILE A 189 3.49 -6.64 8.36
C ILE A 189 2.73 -6.34 9.64
N GLY A 190 3.35 -6.63 10.79
CA GLY A 190 2.80 -6.36 12.11
C GLY A 190 2.58 -4.87 12.41
N ALA A 191 2.00 -4.58 13.57
CA ALA A 191 1.78 -3.23 14.06
C ALA A 191 3.08 -2.53 14.49
N ASN A 192 3.04 -1.20 14.55
CA ASN A 192 4.11 -0.31 15.01
C ASN A 192 5.45 -0.52 14.25
N CYS A 193 5.37 -0.99 13.01
CA CYS A 193 6.56 -1.23 12.21
C CYS A 193 7.10 0.06 11.57
N THR A 194 8.41 0.11 11.32
CA THR A 194 9.02 1.13 10.47
C THR A 194 9.74 0.45 9.32
N ILE A 195 9.37 0.78 8.08
CA ILE A 195 10.03 0.26 6.88
C ILE A 195 10.96 1.33 6.32
N ALA A 196 12.26 1.05 6.27
CA ALA A 196 13.23 1.96 5.72
C ALA A 196 12.95 2.24 4.23
N ALA A 197 13.20 3.48 3.80
CA ALA A 197 13.00 3.92 2.42
C ALA A 197 13.73 3.02 1.40
N GLY A 198 13.12 2.81 0.24
CA GLY A 198 13.67 2.00 -0.86
C GLY A 198 13.68 0.48 -0.64
N SER A 199 13.11 -0.01 0.45
CA SER A 199 13.12 -1.46 0.75
C SER A 199 12.20 -2.27 -0.15
N VAL A 200 12.52 -3.55 -0.35
CA VAL A 200 11.67 -4.53 -1.03
C VAL A 200 11.26 -5.59 -0.01
N VAL A 201 9.99 -5.54 0.37
CA VAL A 201 9.39 -6.33 1.44
C VAL A 201 8.60 -7.48 0.82
N LYS A 202 8.93 -8.70 1.21
CA LYS A 202 8.22 -9.93 0.84
C LYS A 202 8.20 -10.87 2.04
N GLY A 203 7.03 -11.42 2.37
CA GLY A 203 6.82 -12.28 3.53
C GLY A 203 6.43 -11.50 4.78
N ASP A 204 6.43 -12.20 5.91
CA ASP A 204 5.79 -11.75 7.13
C ASP A 204 6.79 -11.19 8.14
N PHE A 205 6.38 -10.13 8.83
CA PHE A 205 7.17 -9.45 9.86
C PHE A 205 6.31 -9.26 11.11
N PRO A 206 6.87 -9.51 12.32
CA PRO A 206 6.14 -9.35 13.56
C PRO A 206 5.91 -7.87 13.89
N ASP A 207 5.16 -7.59 14.96
CA ASP A 207 4.98 -6.24 15.48
C ASP A 207 6.30 -5.64 15.99
N ASN A 208 6.34 -4.31 16.12
CA ASN A 208 7.39 -3.55 16.79
C ASN A 208 8.79 -3.79 16.19
N VAL A 209 8.94 -3.72 14.87
CA VAL A 209 10.23 -3.85 14.20
C VAL A 209 10.53 -2.71 13.23
N VAL A 210 11.81 -2.38 13.12
CA VAL A 210 12.35 -1.63 11.98
C VAL A 210 12.84 -2.65 10.96
N ILE A 211 12.33 -2.60 9.74
CA ILE A 211 12.75 -3.45 8.63
C ILE A 211 13.37 -2.63 7.51
N GLY A 212 14.33 -3.19 6.79
CA GLY A 212 14.92 -2.51 5.65
C GLY A 212 15.77 -3.38 4.74
N GLY A 213 16.03 -2.89 3.53
CA GLY A 213 16.90 -3.52 2.54
C GLY A 213 16.16 -4.18 1.38
N MET A 214 16.94 -4.77 0.46
CA MET A 214 16.45 -5.50 -0.71
C MET A 214 17.24 -6.81 -0.85
N PRO A 215 16.70 -7.96 -0.40
CA PRO A 215 15.41 -8.13 0.26
C PRO A 215 15.40 -7.58 1.70
N ALA A 216 14.22 -7.14 2.18
CA ALA A 216 14.08 -6.56 3.51
C ALA A 216 14.37 -7.57 4.63
N ARG A 217 14.99 -7.08 5.72
CA ARG A 217 15.28 -7.83 6.95
C ARG A 217 14.96 -6.97 8.16
N ILE A 218 14.73 -7.61 9.30
CA ILE A 218 14.64 -6.90 10.59
C ILE A 218 16.00 -6.29 10.90
N LEU A 219 16.02 -4.98 11.12
CA LEU A 219 17.19 -4.19 11.50
C LEU A 219 17.22 -3.93 13.01
N LYS A 220 16.04 -3.79 13.62
CA LYS A 220 15.90 -3.45 15.04
C LYS A 220 14.52 -3.87 15.56
N TYR A 221 14.46 -4.32 16.80
CA TYR A 221 13.21 -4.45 17.56
C TYR A 221 12.95 -3.16 18.34
N LEU A 222 11.69 -2.74 18.36
CA LEU A 222 11.18 -1.55 19.04
C LEU A 222 10.53 -1.98 20.35
N GLU A 223 10.54 -1.06 21.31
CA GLU A 223 9.75 -1.21 22.53
C GLU A 223 8.29 -0.84 22.25
N GLU A 224 7.37 -1.40 23.04
CA GLU A 224 5.96 -1.07 22.94
C GLU A 224 5.71 0.40 23.31
N PRO A 225 4.68 1.05 22.71
CA PRO A 225 4.30 2.41 23.08
C PRO A 225 3.95 2.51 24.57
N GLN A 226 4.54 3.49 25.27
CA GLN A 226 4.28 3.73 26.69
C GLN A 226 3.07 4.66 26.95
N GLY A 227 2.27 4.94 25.91
CA GLY A 227 1.12 5.87 25.96
C GLY A 227 1.37 7.18 25.19
N PRO A 228 0.48 8.18 25.36
CA PRO A 228 0.62 9.49 24.72
C PRO A 228 1.92 10.19 25.12
N ILE A 229 2.55 10.91 24.19
CA ILE A 229 3.72 11.73 24.51
C ILE A 229 3.33 12.95 25.34
N ASP A 230 4.07 13.23 26.41
CA ASP A 230 3.97 14.48 27.15
C ASP A 230 4.43 15.62 26.23
N PRO A 231 3.62 16.67 25.99
CA PRO A 231 4.03 17.81 25.15
C PRO A 231 5.30 18.53 25.64
N THR A 232 5.66 18.35 26.92
CA THR A 232 6.89 18.88 27.52
C THR A 232 8.08 17.92 27.42
N ASP A 233 7.88 16.73 26.83
CA ASP A 233 8.94 15.73 26.63
C ASP A 233 10.07 16.32 25.79
N ARG A 234 11.28 16.25 26.34
CA ARG A 234 12.49 16.79 25.70
C ARG A 234 12.72 16.24 24.30
N ARG A 235 12.25 15.03 23.98
CA ARG A 235 12.34 14.42 22.64
C ARG A 235 11.67 15.27 21.55
N LEU A 236 10.69 16.11 21.91
CA LEU A 236 10.04 17.05 21.01
C LEU A 236 10.84 18.34 20.78
N LEU A 237 11.77 18.66 21.68
CA LEU A 237 12.51 19.93 21.71
C LEU A 237 13.94 19.81 21.18
N VAL A 238 14.44 18.60 20.94
CA VAL A 238 15.80 18.36 20.46
C VAL A 238 15.80 17.49 19.21
N PRO A 239 16.77 17.67 18.30
CA PRO A 239 16.95 16.73 17.20
C PRO A 239 17.15 15.31 17.72
N LEU A 240 16.67 14.33 16.95
CA LEU A 240 16.90 12.93 17.28
C LEU A 240 18.41 12.63 17.39
N PRO A 241 18.82 11.78 18.33
CA PRO A 241 20.21 11.37 18.46
C PRO A 241 20.79 10.89 17.11
N GLY A 242 21.93 11.44 16.70
CA GLY A 242 22.57 11.12 15.41
C GLY A 242 22.05 11.91 14.21
N ALA A 243 20.96 12.67 14.33
CA ALA A 243 20.51 13.57 13.27
C ALA A 243 21.44 14.80 13.19
N LYS A 244 22.02 15.04 12.03
CA LYS A 244 22.72 16.30 11.74
C LYS A 244 21.65 17.36 11.43
N SER A 245 21.37 18.25 12.38
CA SER A 245 20.44 19.37 12.14
C SER A 245 21.03 20.39 11.15
N ALA A 246 20.19 20.87 10.23
CA ALA A 246 20.52 21.93 9.28
C ALA A 246 20.56 23.34 9.92
N ALA A 247 20.27 23.49 11.22
CA ALA A 247 20.16 24.76 11.93
C ALA A 247 21.47 25.56 12.10
N LYS A 248 22.48 25.38 11.23
CA LYS A 248 23.72 26.18 11.20
C LYS A 248 23.68 27.36 10.21
N ASN A 249 22.58 27.58 9.47
CA ASN A 249 22.55 28.62 8.43
C ASN A 249 21.98 29.98 8.87
N ASP A 250 21.47 30.13 10.08
CA ASP A 250 21.07 31.44 10.61
C ASP A 250 22.22 32.10 11.40
N ARG A 251 23.24 32.56 10.67
CA ARG A 251 24.08 33.68 11.12
C ARG A 251 23.77 34.87 10.21
N VAL A 252 22.57 35.42 10.34
CA VAL A 252 22.24 36.74 9.81
C VAL A 252 22.70 37.78 10.83
N GLY A 253 23.69 38.59 10.45
CA GLY A 253 23.98 39.91 11.00
C GLY A 253 24.57 39.98 12.41
N LYS A 254 25.89 39.82 12.54
CA LYS A 254 26.63 40.66 13.50
C LYS A 254 27.00 41.94 12.76
N GLU A 255 26.45 43.04 13.23
CA GLU A 255 26.77 44.41 12.84
C GLU A 255 28.29 44.63 12.86
N HIS A 256 28.79 45.29 11.81
CA HIS A 256 30.11 45.90 11.75
C HIS A 256 29.94 47.41 11.69
#